data_AF-A0A0C2BNS8-F1
#
_entry.id   AF-A0A0C2BNS8-F1
#
_cell.length_a   1.000
_cell.length_b   1.000
_cell.length_c   1.000
_cell.angle_alpha   90.00
_cell.angle_beta   90.00
_cell.angle_gamma   90.00
#
_symmetry.space_group_name_H-M   'P 1'
#
loop_
_entity.id
_entity.type
_entity.pdbx_description
1 polymer ?
#
loop_
_entity_poly.entity_id
_entity_poly.type
_entity_poly.pdbx_seq_one_letter_code
_entity_poly.pdbx_strand_id
1 'polypeptide(L)'
;MLMFSFNKEESVAANASAHLAAGIIGAALYFLYIFFDLSKLVPLRLSAVLSLCTFAALFLFTYPWDFLPSSVEISYNGSDAGCAADRFNWCNQLPAVSPWVYYPLYVLVFGLAVSIMNISVITIFSEIFGSRKQGTHQGIFQMSGSIGRLVAPIVISSLYTKYGPSVPWALEIFLISVVILLWIVFRKKMVTAREDEAAER
;
A
#
# COMPACT_ATOMS: atom_id res chain seq x y z
N MET A 1 2.88 12.12 -13.51
CA MET A 1 3.15 12.37 -12.09
C MET A 1 4.10 13.55 -12.03
N LEU A 2 3.66 14.67 -11.46
CA LEU A 2 4.42 15.94 -11.44
C LEU A 2 5.83 15.79 -10.82
N MET A 3 6.07 14.71 -10.05
CA MET A 3 7.34 14.40 -9.39
C MET A 3 8.47 13.87 -10.31
N PHE A 4 8.18 13.39 -11.52
CA PHE A 4 9.18 12.75 -12.40
C PHE A 4 9.44 13.50 -13.71
N SER A 5 8.90 14.72 -13.86
CA SER A 5 8.96 15.54 -15.08
C SER A 5 8.46 14.82 -16.36
N PHE A 6 7.71 13.72 -16.21
CA PHE A 6 7.13 13.00 -17.35
C PHE A 6 6.02 13.79 -17.99
N ASN A 7 5.93 13.68 -19.31
CA ASN A 7 4.77 14.19 -20.04
C ASN A 7 3.49 13.43 -19.62
N LYS A 8 2.31 13.96 -19.97
CA LYS A 8 1.02 13.33 -19.61
C LYS A 8 0.92 11.89 -20.14
N GLU A 9 1.29 11.67 -21.39
CA GLU A 9 1.24 10.35 -22.03
C GLU A 9 2.23 9.37 -21.38
N GLU A 10 3.47 9.81 -21.15
CA GLU A 10 4.51 9.01 -20.50
C GLU A 10 4.13 8.64 -19.07
N SER A 11 3.54 9.58 -18.32
CA SER A 11 3.04 9.36 -16.96
C SER A 11 1.96 8.28 -16.93
N VAL A 12 1.02 8.32 -17.88
CA VAL A 12 -0.07 7.34 -17.97
C VAL A 12 0.50 5.98 -18.39
N ALA A 13 1.37 5.94 -19.39
CA ALA A 13 1.98 4.71 -19.88
C ALA A 13 2.83 4.02 -18.79
N ALA A 14 3.66 4.78 -18.07
CA ALA A 14 4.51 4.25 -17.00
C ALA A 14 3.69 3.76 -15.80
N ASN A 15 2.60 4.45 -15.44
CA ASN A 15 1.73 3.98 -14.38
C ASN A 15 0.95 2.71 -14.81
N ALA A 16 0.45 2.67 -16.04
CA ALA A 16 -0.22 1.51 -16.59
C ALA A 16 0.69 0.28 -16.66
N SER A 17 1.94 0.44 -17.11
CA SER A 17 2.91 -0.65 -17.15
C SER A 17 3.29 -1.16 -15.77
N ALA A 18 3.45 -0.27 -14.79
CA ALA A 18 3.71 -0.65 -13.40
C ALA A 18 2.54 -1.43 -12.77
N HIS A 19 1.30 -0.99 -13.01
CA HIS A 19 0.11 -1.72 -12.56
C HIS A 19 -0.02 -3.08 -13.25
N LEU A 20 0.28 -3.17 -14.54
CA LEU A 20 0.27 -4.44 -15.27
C LEU A 20 1.31 -5.42 -14.71
N ALA A 21 2.54 -4.94 -14.48
CA ALA A 21 3.61 -5.76 -13.89
C ALA A 21 3.24 -6.25 -12.49
N ALA A 22 2.71 -5.36 -11.64
CA ALA A 22 2.21 -5.72 -10.32
C ALA A 22 1.09 -6.77 -10.41
N GLY A 23 0.15 -6.61 -11.34
CA GLY A 23 -0.94 -7.56 -11.58
C GLY A 23 -0.45 -8.96 -12.01
N ILE A 24 0.53 -9.02 -12.92
CA ILE A 24 1.15 -10.27 -13.36
C ILE A 24 1.84 -10.98 -12.19
N ILE A 25 2.62 -10.26 -11.39
CA ILE A 25 3.30 -10.82 -10.21
C ILE A 25 2.28 -11.31 -9.18
N GLY A 26 1.25 -10.52 -8.91
CA GLY A 26 0.18 -10.91 -7.99
C GLY A 26 -0.54 -12.17 -8.46
N ALA A 27 -0.93 -12.25 -9.74
CA ALA A 27 -1.56 -13.43 -10.31
C ALA A 27 -0.66 -14.67 -10.22
N ALA A 28 0.62 -14.54 -10.57
CA ALA A 28 1.60 -15.62 -10.45
C ALA A 28 1.73 -16.11 -9.00
N LEU A 29 1.77 -15.20 -8.03
CA LEU A 29 1.79 -15.56 -6.61
C LEU A 29 0.54 -16.32 -6.17
N TYR A 30 -0.66 -15.90 -6.61
CA TYR A 30 -1.89 -16.65 -6.32
C TYR A 30 -1.84 -18.07 -6.90
N PHE A 31 -1.37 -18.23 -8.14
CA PHE A 31 -1.20 -19.56 -8.74
C PHE A 31 -0.19 -20.41 -7.95
N LEU A 32 0.96 -19.85 -7.58
CA LEU A 32 1.95 -20.54 -6.75
C LEU A 32 1.36 -20.97 -5.41
N TYR A 33 0.56 -20.12 -4.78
CA TYR A 33 -0.08 -20.43 -3.50
C TYR A 33 -1.08 -21.58 -3.60
N ILE A 34 -1.83 -21.66 -4.71
CA ILE A 34 -2.80 -22.73 -4.99
C ILE A 34 -2.10 -24.06 -5.31
N PHE A 35 -1.05 -24.05 -6.13
CA PHE A 35 -0.41 -25.29 -6.58
C PHE A 35 0.59 -25.87 -5.58
N PHE A 36 1.30 -25.02 -4.84
CA PHE A 36 2.41 -25.45 -3.97
C PHE A 36 2.07 -25.39 -2.47
N ASP A 37 0.81 -25.09 -2.09
CA ASP A 37 0.37 -25.02 -0.69
C ASP A 37 1.33 -24.19 0.19
N LEU A 38 1.75 -23.00 -0.29
CA LEU A 38 2.72 -22.15 0.42
C LEU A 38 2.27 -21.75 1.84
N SER A 39 0.97 -21.86 2.15
CA SER A 39 0.42 -21.70 3.49
C SER A 39 1.01 -22.65 4.53
N LYS A 40 1.49 -23.82 4.11
CA LYS A 40 2.15 -24.80 5.01
C LYS A 40 3.61 -24.43 5.30
N LEU A 41 4.25 -23.67 4.43
CA LEU A 41 5.68 -23.35 4.51
C LEU A 41 5.97 -22.06 5.28
N VAL A 42 5.05 -21.08 5.25
CA VAL A 42 5.29 -19.76 5.84
C VAL A 42 4.21 -19.41 6.87
N PRO A 43 4.57 -19.06 8.11
CA PRO A 43 3.60 -18.67 9.13
C PRO A 43 2.88 -17.38 8.70
N LEU A 44 1.55 -17.49 8.53
CA LEU A 44 0.66 -16.42 8.04
C LEU A 44 0.83 -15.09 8.80
N ARG A 45 0.99 -15.15 10.13
CA ARG A 45 1.17 -13.97 10.98
C ARG A 45 2.47 -13.22 10.65
N LEU A 46 3.56 -13.95 10.38
CA LEU A 46 4.83 -13.36 9.98
C LEU A 46 4.72 -12.74 8.58
N SER A 47 4.09 -13.44 7.64
CA SER A 47 3.83 -12.92 6.30
C SER A 47 3.04 -11.61 6.32
N ALA A 48 2.00 -11.50 7.14
CA ALA A 48 1.24 -10.26 7.31
C ALA A 48 2.10 -9.11 7.84
N VAL A 49 2.92 -9.35 8.87
CA VAL A 49 3.82 -8.32 9.42
C VAL A 49 4.89 -7.91 8.40
N LEU A 50 5.50 -8.87 7.70
CA LEU A 50 6.48 -8.59 6.64
C LEU A 50 5.88 -7.77 5.49
N SER A 51 4.64 -8.07 5.09
CA SER A 51 3.91 -7.26 4.12
C SER A 51 3.67 -5.83 4.64
N LEU A 52 3.26 -5.65 5.90
CA LEU A 52 3.08 -4.31 6.50
C LEU A 52 4.40 -3.52 6.54
N CYS A 53 5.50 -4.17 6.91
CA CYS A 53 6.82 -3.55 6.90
C CYS A 53 7.26 -3.14 5.48
N THR A 54 6.97 -3.97 4.47
CA THR A 54 7.26 -3.64 3.07
C THR A 54 6.44 -2.45 2.58
N PHE A 55 5.17 -2.36 3.00
CA PHE A 55 4.32 -1.18 2.78
C PHE A 55 4.90 0.08 3.42
N ALA A 56 5.31 0.01 4.68
CA ALA A 56 5.96 1.14 5.35
C ALA A 56 7.25 1.57 4.63
N ALA A 57 8.04 0.61 4.16
CA ALA A 57 9.26 0.87 3.40
C ALA A 57 8.98 1.64 2.11
N LEU A 58 7.93 1.30 1.34
CA LEU A 58 7.55 2.05 0.15
C LEU A 58 7.37 3.53 0.46
N PHE A 59 6.50 3.85 1.42
CA PHE A 59 6.20 5.25 1.73
C PHE A 59 7.40 5.97 2.35
N LEU A 60 8.24 5.28 3.12
CA LEU A 60 9.44 5.86 3.70
C LEU A 60 10.52 6.17 2.65
N PHE A 61 10.77 5.24 1.71
CA PHE A 61 11.77 5.42 0.66
C PHE A 61 11.31 6.35 -0.47
N THR A 62 10.00 6.42 -0.70
CA THR A 62 9.42 7.34 -1.70
C THR A 62 9.00 8.68 -1.11
N TYR A 63 9.22 8.90 0.20
CA TYR A 63 9.01 10.19 0.83
C TYR A 63 9.96 11.23 0.21
N PRO A 64 9.47 12.40 -0.18
CA PRO A 64 10.31 13.46 -0.72
C PRO A 64 11.08 14.13 0.41
N TRP A 65 12.16 13.48 0.87
CA TRP A 65 12.98 13.99 1.97
C TRP A 65 13.75 15.24 1.59
N ASP A 66 13.84 16.19 2.52
CA ASP A 66 14.54 17.47 2.33
C ASP A 66 16.04 17.33 2.01
N PHE A 67 16.64 16.16 2.28
CA PHE A 67 18.05 15.91 1.98
C PHE A 67 18.32 15.54 0.51
N LEU A 68 17.30 15.32 -0.32
CA LEU A 68 17.51 15.00 -1.72
C LEU A 68 18.01 16.25 -2.47
N PRO A 69 19.14 16.18 -3.19
CA PRO A 69 19.80 17.34 -3.78
C PRO A 69 19.07 17.91 -5.02
N SER A 70 18.16 17.15 -5.61
CA SER A 70 17.41 17.53 -6.81
C SER A 70 16.01 18.01 -6.44
N SER A 71 15.67 19.25 -6.81
CA SER A 71 14.29 19.76 -6.76
C SER A 71 13.50 19.39 -8.01
N VAL A 72 12.18 19.33 -7.91
CA VAL A 72 11.30 19.07 -9.08
C VAL A 72 11.44 20.19 -10.11
N GLU A 73 11.46 19.83 -11.40
CA GLU A 73 11.47 20.79 -12.50
C GLU A 73 10.14 21.56 -12.56
N ILE A 74 10.22 22.88 -12.63
CA ILE A 74 9.06 23.77 -12.76
C ILE A 74 8.68 23.83 -14.24
N SER A 75 7.41 23.62 -14.57
CA SER A 75 6.94 23.75 -15.95
C SER A 75 7.01 25.22 -16.38
N TYR A 76 7.70 25.51 -17.49
CA TYR A 76 7.83 26.87 -18.04
C TYR A 76 6.99 27.00 -19.32
N ASN A 77 6.26 28.10 -19.49
CA ASN A 77 5.47 28.40 -20.70
C ASN A 77 4.44 27.32 -21.11
N GLY A 78 3.77 26.67 -20.16
CA GLY A 78 2.72 25.70 -20.46
C GLY A 78 3.24 24.36 -21.02
N SER A 79 4.51 24.03 -20.77
CA SER A 79 5.02 22.68 -20.99
C SER A 79 4.22 21.66 -20.16
N ASP A 80 3.80 20.56 -20.77
CA ASP A 80 3.08 19.48 -20.09
C ASP A 80 3.95 18.66 -19.12
N ALA A 81 5.27 18.91 -19.12
CA ALA A 81 6.27 18.34 -18.23
C ALA A 81 6.60 19.28 -17.07
N GLY A 82 6.73 18.71 -15.86
CA GLY A 82 7.11 19.43 -14.63
C GLY A 82 5.94 19.84 -13.73
N CYS A 83 6.26 20.54 -12.64
CA CYS A 83 5.29 21.05 -11.67
C CYS A 83 4.78 22.44 -12.08
N ALA A 84 3.47 22.56 -12.23
CA ALA A 84 2.76 23.79 -12.57
C ALA A 84 2.75 24.77 -11.38
N ALA A 85 3.77 25.63 -11.28
CA ALA A 85 3.91 26.60 -10.20
C ALA A 85 2.83 27.71 -10.21
N ASP A 86 2.15 27.90 -11.33
CA ASP A 86 0.95 28.74 -11.46
C ASP A 86 -0.27 28.14 -10.74
N ARG A 87 -0.35 26.81 -10.68
CA ARG A 87 -1.45 26.08 -10.06
C ARG A 87 -1.15 25.63 -8.63
N PHE A 88 0.10 25.35 -8.30
CA PHE A 88 0.51 24.78 -7.02
C PHE A 88 1.65 25.58 -6.37
N ASN A 89 1.40 26.09 -5.16
CA ASN A 89 2.35 26.88 -4.39
C ASN A 89 3.50 26.08 -3.78
N TRP A 90 3.36 24.76 -3.66
CA TRP A 90 4.33 23.86 -3.05
C TRP A 90 5.40 23.32 -4.02
N CYS A 91 5.30 23.61 -5.33
CA CYS A 91 6.25 23.10 -6.34
C CYS A 91 7.71 23.43 -6.02
N ASN A 92 7.99 24.64 -5.51
CA ASN A 92 9.35 25.13 -5.25
C ASN A 92 10.04 24.43 -4.07
N GLN A 93 9.26 23.81 -3.18
CA GLN A 93 9.75 23.19 -1.95
C GLN A 93 9.79 21.67 -2.06
N LEU A 94 9.50 21.11 -3.23
CA LEU A 94 9.37 19.66 -3.40
C LEU A 94 10.66 19.04 -3.96
N PRO A 95 11.31 18.14 -3.19
CA PRO A 95 12.40 17.31 -3.69
C PRO A 95 11.90 16.33 -4.77
N ALA A 96 12.68 16.17 -5.83
CA ALA A 96 12.44 15.18 -6.87
C ALA A 96 12.83 13.79 -6.38
N VAL A 97 11.89 12.85 -6.46
CA VAL A 97 12.12 11.44 -6.11
C VAL A 97 12.58 10.70 -7.37
N SER A 98 13.50 9.74 -7.23
CA SER A 98 13.98 8.95 -8.37
C SER A 98 12.90 7.97 -8.86
N PRO A 99 12.53 7.99 -10.16
CA PRO A 99 11.58 7.04 -10.73
C PRO A 99 12.12 5.60 -10.66
N TRP A 100 13.44 5.43 -10.74
CA TRP A 100 14.11 4.13 -10.62
C TRP A 100 13.99 3.49 -9.23
N VAL A 101 13.68 4.27 -8.20
CA VAL A 101 13.38 3.76 -6.86
C VAL A 101 11.88 3.54 -6.71
N TYR A 102 11.07 4.48 -7.21
CA TYR A 102 9.61 4.44 -7.08
C TYR A 102 8.98 3.23 -7.77
N TYR A 103 9.25 3.00 -9.07
CA TYR A 103 8.55 1.96 -9.83
C TYR A 103 8.88 0.52 -9.37
N PRO A 104 10.14 0.15 -9.11
CA PRO A 104 10.44 -1.19 -8.58
C PRO A 104 9.82 -1.44 -7.21
N LEU A 105 9.88 -0.46 -6.29
CA LEU A 105 9.23 -0.58 -4.98
C LEU A 105 7.71 -0.65 -5.12
N TYR A 106 7.13 0.13 -6.03
CA TYR A 106 5.71 0.09 -6.34
C TYR A 106 5.27 -1.32 -6.77
N VAL A 107 5.98 -1.92 -7.74
CA VAL A 107 5.70 -3.26 -8.24
C VAL A 107 5.87 -4.32 -7.14
N LEU A 108 6.91 -4.20 -6.31
CA LEU A 108 7.13 -5.09 -5.16
C LEU A 108 5.97 -5.03 -4.16
N VAL A 109 5.50 -3.83 -3.82
CA VAL A 109 4.45 -3.67 -2.80
C VAL A 109 3.09 -4.07 -3.35
N PHE A 110 2.69 -3.52 -4.49
CA PHE A 110 1.36 -3.76 -5.05
C PHE A 110 1.23 -5.13 -5.70
N GLY A 111 2.32 -5.71 -6.20
CA GLY A 111 2.31 -7.07 -6.76
C GLY A 111 2.47 -8.14 -5.68
N LEU A 112 3.49 -8.02 -4.83
CA LEU A 112 3.85 -9.07 -3.88
C LEU A 112 3.28 -8.83 -2.47
N ALA A 113 3.55 -7.68 -1.86
CA ALA A 113 3.14 -7.44 -0.47
C ALA A 113 1.61 -7.40 -0.29
N VAL A 114 0.86 -6.76 -1.20
CA VAL A 114 -0.61 -6.73 -1.21
C VAL A 114 -1.19 -8.13 -1.34
N SER A 115 -0.69 -8.92 -2.28
CA SER A 115 -1.20 -10.27 -2.54
C SER A 115 -1.00 -11.16 -1.32
N ILE A 116 0.21 -11.16 -0.74
CA ILE A 116 0.53 -11.90 0.48
C ILE A 116 -0.31 -11.42 1.66
N MET A 117 -0.50 -10.10 1.80
CA MET A 117 -1.32 -9.51 2.85
C MET A 117 -2.75 -9.99 2.76
N ASN A 118 -3.35 -9.90 1.58
CA ASN A 118 -4.75 -10.25 1.35
C ASN A 118 -5.00 -11.73 1.70
N ILE A 119 -4.13 -12.63 1.23
CA ILE A 119 -4.18 -14.05 1.56
C ILE A 119 -4.06 -14.23 3.08
N SER A 120 -3.02 -13.65 3.69
CA SER A 120 -2.73 -13.83 5.12
C SER A 120 -3.87 -13.35 6.00
N VAL A 121 -4.42 -12.16 5.73
CA VAL A 121 -5.51 -11.55 6.50
C VAL A 121 -6.79 -12.37 6.36
N ILE A 122 -7.18 -12.76 5.15
CA ILE A 122 -8.42 -13.55 4.94
C ILE A 122 -8.31 -14.93 5.60
N THR A 123 -7.15 -15.59 5.51
CA THR A 123 -6.93 -16.89 6.15
C THR A 123 -6.94 -16.76 7.67
N ILE A 124 -6.20 -15.82 8.25
CA ILE A 124 -6.19 -15.57 9.70
C ILE A 124 -7.60 -15.25 10.21
N PHE A 125 -8.34 -14.43 9.47
CA PHE A 125 -9.72 -14.08 9.82
C PHE A 125 -10.62 -15.32 9.87
N SER A 126 -10.52 -16.18 8.87
CA SER A 126 -11.30 -17.42 8.80
C SER A 126 -10.92 -18.41 9.90
N GLU A 127 -9.64 -18.47 10.27
CA GLU A 127 -9.14 -19.30 11.37
C GLU A 127 -9.61 -18.80 12.75
N ILE A 128 -9.64 -17.49 12.98
CA ILE A 128 -10.08 -16.89 14.25
C ILE A 128 -11.60 -17.12 14.48
N PHE A 129 -12.43 -16.94 13.46
CA PHE A 129 -13.88 -17.08 13.61
C PHE A 129 -14.39 -18.53 13.44
N GLY A 130 -13.60 -19.41 12.82
CA GLY A 130 -14.00 -20.77 12.50
C GLY A 130 -15.27 -20.81 11.65
N SER A 131 -16.12 -21.82 11.84
CA SER A 131 -17.41 -21.96 11.13
C SER A 131 -18.53 -21.07 11.69
N ARG A 132 -18.32 -20.41 12.84
CA ARG A 132 -19.38 -19.72 13.57
C ARG A 132 -19.42 -18.23 13.19
N LYS A 133 -20.49 -17.81 12.51
CA LYS A 133 -20.76 -16.41 12.10
C LYS A 133 -19.71 -15.75 11.18
N GLN A 134 -18.88 -16.54 10.49
CA GLN A 134 -17.83 -16.03 9.58
C GLN A 134 -18.38 -15.04 8.53
N GLY A 135 -19.54 -15.35 7.94
CA GLY A 135 -20.15 -14.51 6.89
C GLY A 135 -20.50 -13.09 7.34
N THR A 136 -21.07 -12.91 8.52
CA THR A 136 -21.43 -11.57 9.02
C THR A 136 -20.18 -10.73 9.31
N HIS A 137 -19.18 -11.33 9.98
CA HIS A 137 -17.94 -10.64 10.30
C HIS A 137 -17.16 -10.29 9.03
N GLN A 138 -17.09 -11.20 8.04
CA GLN A 138 -16.46 -10.92 6.75
C GLN A 138 -17.21 -9.83 5.98
N GLY A 139 -18.55 -9.79 6.07
CA GLY A 139 -19.36 -8.72 5.50
C GLY A 139 -19.01 -7.35 6.10
N ILE A 140 -18.87 -7.24 7.42
CA ILE A 140 -18.44 -6.00 8.09
C ILE A 140 -17.05 -5.58 7.62
N PHE A 141 -16.10 -6.53 7.57
CA PHE A 141 -14.74 -6.27 7.08
C PHE A 141 -14.73 -5.70 5.65
N GLN A 142 -15.50 -6.30 4.74
CA GLN A 142 -15.60 -5.83 3.35
C GLN A 142 -16.32 -4.47 3.24
N MET A 143 -17.32 -4.22 4.08
CA MET A 143 -17.99 -2.93 4.16
C MET A 143 -17.00 -1.83 4.58
N SER A 144 -16.21 -2.08 5.63
CA SER A 144 -15.17 -1.14 6.09
C SER A 144 -14.14 -0.85 4.99
N GLY A 145 -13.68 -1.88 4.25
CA GLY A 145 -12.79 -1.69 3.11
C GLY A 145 -13.40 -0.87 1.97
N SER A 146 -14.71 -0.97 1.77
CA SER A 146 -15.43 -0.21 0.73
C SER A 146 -15.63 1.25 1.12
N ILE A 147 -15.90 1.53 2.40
CA ILE A 147 -15.91 2.89 2.96
C ILE A 147 -14.52 3.53 2.80
N GLY A 148 -13.45 2.79 3.13
CA GLY A 148 -12.08 3.27 2.94
C GLY A 148 -11.79 3.68 1.48
N ARG A 149 -12.19 2.85 0.51
CA ARG A 149 -12.03 3.16 -0.93
C ARG A 149 -12.82 4.39 -1.40
N LEU A 150 -13.93 4.72 -0.73
CA LEU A 150 -14.70 5.93 -1.02
C LEU A 150 -14.05 7.18 -0.41
N VAL A 151 -13.62 7.09 0.84
CA VAL A 151 -13.11 8.23 1.62
C VAL A 151 -11.66 8.59 1.22
N ALA A 152 -10.82 7.59 0.94
CA ALA A 152 -9.39 7.81 0.70
C ALA A 152 -9.10 8.77 -0.47
N PRO A 153 -9.70 8.63 -1.68
CA PRO A 153 -9.44 9.56 -2.79
C PRO A 153 -9.82 11.01 -2.46
N ILE A 154 -10.90 11.22 -1.70
CA ILE A 154 -11.37 12.55 -1.32
C ILE A 154 -10.36 13.22 -0.38
N VAL A 155 -9.91 12.49 0.64
CA VAL A 155 -8.95 12.97 1.64
C VAL A 155 -7.60 13.24 0.98
N ILE A 156 -7.07 12.26 0.25
CA ILE A 156 -5.74 12.36 -0.39
C ILE A 156 -5.72 13.46 -1.45
N SER A 157 -6.75 13.56 -2.30
CA SER A 157 -6.84 14.63 -3.31
C SER A 157 -6.89 16.03 -2.70
N SER A 158 -7.65 16.19 -1.60
CA SER A 158 -7.76 17.46 -0.89
C SER A 158 -6.43 17.88 -0.24
N LEU A 159 -5.74 16.93 0.40
CA LEU A 159 -4.44 17.16 1.02
C LEU A 159 -3.36 17.44 -0.03
N TYR A 160 -3.33 16.65 -1.11
CA TYR A 160 -2.39 16.83 -2.20
C TYR A 160 -2.52 18.21 -2.85
N THR A 161 -3.74 18.66 -3.10
CA THR A 161 -3.98 19.96 -3.74
C THR A 161 -3.50 21.13 -2.86
N LYS A 162 -3.71 21.04 -1.53
CA LYS A 162 -3.38 22.13 -0.60
C LYS A 162 -1.93 22.14 -0.11
N TYR A 163 -1.36 20.97 0.15
CA TYR A 163 -0.08 20.82 0.86
C TYR A 163 0.97 20.04 0.06
N GLY A 164 0.63 19.57 -1.14
CA GLY A 164 1.52 18.77 -1.96
C GLY A 164 1.61 17.30 -1.53
N PRO A 165 2.50 16.51 -2.14
CA PRO A 165 2.59 15.06 -1.93
C PRO A 165 3.19 14.63 -0.58
N SER A 166 3.96 15.48 0.09
CA SER A 166 4.60 15.18 1.37
C SER A 166 3.60 14.90 2.49
N VAL A 167 2.48 15.64 2.55
CA VAL A 167 1.43 15.44 3.57
C VAL A 167 0.65 14.14 3.39
N PRO A 168 0.14 13.80 2.19
CA PRO A 168 -0.44 12.47 1.93
C PRO A 168 0.49 11.32 2.30
N TRP A 169 1.79 11.41 1.94
CA TRP A 169 2.75 10.37 2.29
C TRP A 169 2.95 10.24 3.81
N ALA A 170 3.04 11.36 4.53
CA ALA A 170 3.14 11.35 5.99
C ALA A 170 1.89 10.74 6.65
N LEU A 171 0.69 11.03 6.12
CA LEU A 171 -0.56 10.43 6.58
C LEU A 171 -0.55 8.91 6.40
N GLU A 172 -0.11 8.41 5.24
CA GLU A 172 -0.01 6.97 4.97
C GLU A 172 0.99 6.27 5.90
N ILE A 173 2.18 6.87 6.12
CA ILE A 173 3.17 6.36 7.09
C ILE A 173 2.56 6.28 8.48
N PHE A 174 1.83 7.31 8.92
CA PHE A 174 1.14 7.32 10.20
C PHE A 174 0.09 6.21 10.29
N LEU A 175 -0.78 6.07 9.30
CA LEU A 175 -1.82 5.05 9.27
C LEU A 175 -1.23 3.62 9.31
N ILE A 176 -0.19 3.34 8.50
CA ILE A 176 0.49 2.05 8.51
C ILE A 176 1.14 1.78 9.86
N SER A 177 1.76 2.79 10.47
CA SER A 177 2.37 2.67 11.80
C SER A 177 1.33 2.33 12.87
N VAL A 178 0.15 2.94 12.81
CA VAL A 178 -0.99 2.61 13.69
C VAL A 178 -1.46 1.16 13.46
N VAL A 179 -1.56 0.71 12.21
CA VAL A 179 -1.95 -0.67 11.89
C VAL A 179 -0.91 -1.67 12.42
N ILE A 180 0.39 -1.41 12.23
CA ILE A 180 1.47 -2.25 12.78
C ILE A 180 1.40 -2.30 14.31
N LEU A 181 1.18 -1.15 14.97
CA LEU A 181 1.02 -1.08 16.42
C LEU A 181 -0.17 -1.93 16.89
N LEU A 182 -1.32 -1.81 16.23
CA LEU A 182 -2.51 -2.61 16.54
C LEU A 182 -2.23 -4.10 16.36
N TRP A 183 -1.54 -4.50 15.29
CA TRP A 183 -1.11 -5.88 15.07
C TRP A 183 -0.23 -6.41 16.22
N ILE A 184 0.72 -5.60 16.71
CA ILE A 184 1.60 -5.97 17.82
C ILE A 184 0.82 -6.07 19.15
N VAL A 185 -0.04 -5.10 19.45
CA VAL A 185 -0.83 -5.06 20.69
C VAL A 185 -1.82 -6.22 20.75
N PHE A 186 -2.53 -6.49 19.65
CA PHE A 186 -3.54 -7.54 19.58
C PHE A 186 -2.99 -8.91 19.18
N ARG A 187 -1.67 -9.07 19.03
CA ARG A 187 -1.04 -10.34 18.63
C ARG A 187 -1.43 -11.53 19.50
N LYS A 188 -1.62 -11.30 20.81
CA LYS A 188 -1.99 -12.33 21.78
C LYS A 188 -3.48 -12.67 21.74
N LYS A 189 -4.31 -11.82 21.15
CA LYS A 189 -5.77 -12.02 21.05
C LYS A 189 -6.18 -12.68 19.73
N MET A 190 -5.27 -12.71 18.75
CA MET A 190 -5.46 -13.41 17.47
C MET A 190 -5.16 -14.92 17.59
N VAL A 191 -5.67 -15.57 18.64
CA VAL A 191 -5.61 -17.03 18.84
C VAL A 191 -6.66 -17.69 17.96
N THR A 192 -6.31 -18.82 17.34
CA THR A 192 -7.17 -19.49 16.37
C THR A 192 -8.27 -20.27 17.11
N ALA A 193 -9.53 -20.25 16.64
CA ALA A 193 -10.62 -20.98 17.31
C ALA A 193 -10.36 -22.48 17.46
N ARG A 194 -9.51 -23.03 16.59
CA ARG A 194 -9.05 -24.43 16.61
C ARG A 194 -8.13 -24.75 17.79
N GLU A 195 -7.42 -23.75 18.34
CA GLU A 195 -6.63 -23.88 19.57
C GLU A 195 -7.54 -23.85 20.80
N ASP A 196 -8.61 -23.06 20.78
CA ASP A 196 -9.61 -23.00 21.85
C ASP A 196 -10.41 -24.32 21.95
N GLU A 197 -10.86 -24.89 20.82
CA GLU A 197 -11.54 -26.21 20.80
C GLU A 197 -10.63 -27.37 21.25
N ALA A 198 -9.30 -27.22 21.11
CA ALA A 198 -8.34 -28.22 21.57
C ALA A 198 -7.95 -28.04 23.05
N ALA A 199 -8.05 -26.83 23.59
CA ALA A 199 -7.82 -26.54 25.01
C ALA A 199 -9.04 -26.89 25.89
N GLU A 200 -10.24 -26.96 25.31
CA GLU A 200 -11.46 -27.41 25.99
C GLU A 200 -11.68 -28.94 25.97
N ARG A 201 -10.82 -29.71 25.28
CA ARG A 201 -10.84 -31.18 25.27
C ARG A 201 -9.76 -31.78 26.17
#